data_AF-A0A9P6TRF0-F1
#
_entry.id   AF-A0A9P6TRF0-F1
#
_cell.length_a   1.000
_cell.length_b   1.000
_cell.length_c   1.000
_cell.angle_alpha   90.00
_cell.angle_beta   90.00
_cell.angle_gamma   90.00
#
_symmetry.space_group_name_H-M   'P 1'
#
loop_
_entity.id
_entity.type
_entity.pdbx_description
1 polymer ?
#
loop_
_entity_poly.entity_id
_entity_poly.type
_entity_poly.pdbx_seq_one_letter_code
_entity_poly.pdbx_strand_id
1 'polypeptide(L)'
;MKHNLATEFPTTTWWDKLFIHAPFSLWHGWTVFLAVVNAFVAFTHVDKDQDGNVLEPNAFIAVLVYIALAFLTLTVVSYVEYKHKKGDVTSALVIAFGLWAIFDEQRVPVVHWGALVAAIISTLYPAKPYVFKLFGARTTEAAPLLG
;
A
#
# COMPACT_ATOMS: atom_id res chain seq x y z
N MET A 1 19.53 -9.47 -18.29
CA MET A 1 20.09 -10.10 -17.08
C MET A 1 18.94 -10.26 -16.07
N LYS A 2 18.23 -11.39 -16.08
CA LYS A 2 17.09 -11.65 -15.17
C LYS A 2 17.65 -12.06 -13.81
N HIS A 3 17.57 -11.19 -12.81
CA HIS A 3 18.04 -11.53 -11.47
C HIS A 3 17.01 -12.40 -10.75
N ASN A 4 17.21 -13.72 -10.83
CA ASN A 4 16.30 -14.74 -10.29
C ASN A 4 16.71 -15.16 -8.86
N LEU A 5 16.92 -14.16 -7.99
CA LEU A 5 17.37 -14.37 -6.60
C LEU A 5 16.44 -15.29 -5.79
N ALA A 6 15.14 -15.22 -6.05
CA ALA A 6 14.14 -15.99 -5.30
C ALA A 6 14.15 -17.49 -5.62
N THR A 7 14.69 -17.90 -6.77
CA THR A 7 14.75 -19.31 -7.18
C THR A 7 16.09 -19.96 -6.87
N GLU A 8 17.19 -19.19 -6.89
CA GLU A 8 18.55 -19.71 -6.65
C GLU A 8 19.02 -19.56 -5.19
N PHE A 9 18.46 -18.61 -4.42
CA PHE A 9 18.77 -18.39 -3.00
C PHE A 9 17.50 -18.43 -2.14
N PRO A 10 16.94 -19.64 -1.85
CA PRO A 10 15.81 -19.75 -0.94
C PRO A 10 16.18 -19.18 0.43
N THR A 11 15.33 -18.28 0.96
CA THR A 11 15.54 -17.62 2.25
C THR A 11 15.55 -18.63 3.39
N THR A 12 16.75 -19.01 3.84
CA THR A 12 16.94 -19.95 4.95
C THR A 12 16.83 -19.28 6.32
N THR A 13 17.03 -17.96 6.40
CA THR A 13 17.13 -17.24 7.69
C THR A 13 16.34 -15.92 7.67
N TRP A 14 15.88 -15.46 8.84
CA TRP A 14 15.12 -14.21 8.96
C TRP A 14 15.95 -12.97 8.55
N TRP A 15 17.27 -13.02 8.78
CA TRP A 15 18.22 -11.99 8.36
C TRP A 15 18.24 -11.79 6.84
N ASP A 16 18.16 -12.86 6.04
CA ASP A 16 18.09 -12.74 4.57
C ASP A 16 16.80 -12.08 4.11
N LYS A 17 15.68 -12.35 4.80
CA LYS A 17 14.42 -11.66 4.48
C LYS A 17 14.52 -10.16 4.78
N LEU A 18 15.12 -9.79 5.91
CA LEU A 18 15.19 -8.39 6.34
C LEU A 18 16.24 -7.58 5.57
N PHE A 19 17.43 -8.13 5.31
CA PHE A 19 18.54 -7.36 4.73
C PHE A 19 18.70 -7.56 3.23
N ILE A 20 18.25 -8.68 2.68
CA ILE A 20 18.35 -8.94 1.24
C ILE A 20 17.02 -8.62 0.57
N HIS A 21 15.91 -9.18 1.05
CA HIS A 21 14.64 -9.10 0.32
C HIS A 21 13.83 -7.84 0.65
N ALA A 22 13.83 -7.39 1.90
CA ALA A 22 13.03 -6.24 2.30
C ALA A 22 13.43 -4.94 1.57
N PRO A 23 14.72 -4.60 1.35
CA PRO A 23 15.07 -3.37 0.64
C PRO A 23 14.56 -3.33 -0.81
N PHE A 24 14.65 -4.45 -1.55
CA PHE A 24 14.12 -4.51 -2.91
C PHE A 24 12.60 -4.40 -2.94
N SER A 25 11.92 -5.00 -1.98
CA SER A 25 10.48 -4.87 -1.82
C SER A 25 10.08 -3.44 -1.44
N LEU A 26 10.73 -2.83 -0.45
CA LEU A 26 10.51 -1.43 -0.07
C LEU A 26 10.66 -0.51 -1.29
N TRP A 27 11.74 -0.68 -2.05
CA TRP A 27 11.98 0.08 -3.27
C TRP A 27 10.90 -0.16 -4.33
N HIS A 28 10.44 -1.40 -4.50
CA HIS A 28 9.36 -1.72 -5.43
C HIS A 28 8.07 -0.98 -5.06
N GLY A 29 7.59 -1.12 -3.83
CA GLY A 29 6.41 -0.39 -3.36
C GLY A 29 6.56 1.13 -3.48
N TRP A 30 7.72 1.65 -3.11
CA TRP A 30 8.03 3.08 -3.20
C TRP A 30 8.01 3.60 -4.64
N THR A 31 8.62 2.87 -5.59
CA THR A 31 8.62 3.27 -7.00
C THR A 31 7.22 3.29 -7.61
N VAL A 32 6.34 2.35 -7.24
CA VAL A 32 4.94 2.39 -7.69
C VAL A 32 4.21 3.60 -7.11
N PHE A 33 4.38 3.89 -5.82
CA PHE A 33 3.82 5.07 -5.18
C PHE A 33 4.30 6.36 -5.85
N LEU A 34 5.62 6.51 -6.03
CA LEU A 34 6.21 7.67 -6.70
C LEU A 34 5.75 7.80 -8.15
N ALA A 35 5.57 6.70 -8.89
CA ALA A 35 5.08 6.77 -10.26
C ALA A 35 3.68 7.39 -10.31
N VAL A 36 2.79 7.04 -9.37
CA VAL A 36 1.45 7.63 -9.27
C VAL A 36 1.54 9.10 -8.88
N VAL A 37 2.29 9.45 -7.82
CA VAL A 37 2.42 10.86 -7.39
C VAL A 37 3.03 11.72 -8.50
N ASN A 38 4.08 11.25 -9.16
CA ASN A 38 4.71 11.97 -10.27
C ASN A 38 3.77 12.12 -11.47
N ALA A 39 2.87 11.17 -11.72
CA ALA A 39 1.84 11.35 -12.75
C ALA A 39 0.92 12.53 -12.43
N PHE A 40 0.55 12.74 -11.16
CA PHE A 40 -0.19 13.95 -10.78
C PHE A 40 0.64 15.22 -10.97
N VAL A 41 1.90 15.20 -10.54
CA VAL A 41 2.79 16.35 -10.74
C VAL A 41 2.96 16.68 -12.25
N ALA A 42 2.99 15.67 -13.11
CA ALA A 42 3.18 15.85 -14.55
C ALA A 42 1.91 16.27 -15.30
N PHE A 43 0.74 15.78 -14.88
CA PHE A 43 -0.50 15.91 -15.66
C PHE A 43 -1.57 16.79 -15.00
N THR A 44 -1.37 17.24 -13.77
CA THR A 44 -2.32 18.12 -13.06
C THR A 44 -1.69 19.47 -12.75
N HIS A 45 -2.53 20.50 -12.67
CA HIS A 45 -2.12 21.84 -12.30
C HIS A 45 -2.95 22.30 -11.10
N VAL A 46 -2.33 23.08 -10.23
CA VAL A 46 -3.00 23.71 -9.10
C VAL A 46 -3.34 25.13 -9.48
N ASP A 47 -4.63 25.42 -9.60
CA ASP A 47 -5.11 26.77 -9.84
C ASP A 47 -5.00 27.59 -8.56
N LYS A 48 -4.46 28.80 -8.68
CA LYS A 48 -4.34 29.77 -7.59
C LYS A 48 -5.03 31.07 -7.99
N ASP A 49 -5.66 31.73 -7.03
CA ASP A 49 -6.23 33.05 -7.25
C ASP A 49 -5.12 34.12 -7.38
N GLN A 50 -5.51 35.36 -7.61
CA GLN A 50 -4.57 36.49 -7.73
C GLN A 50 -3.81 36.77 -6.43
N ASP A 51 -4.35 36.36 -5.29
CA ASP A 51 -3.79 36.51 -3.94
C ASP A 51 -2.93 35.29 -3.54
N GLY A 52 -2.83 34.27 -4.40
CA GLY A 52 -2.05 33.06 -4.21
C GLY A 52 -2.77 31.94 -3.45
N ASN A 53 -4.05 32.07 -3.14
CA ASN A 53 -4.85 31.03 -2.49
C ASN A 53 -5.17 29.91 -3.47
N VAL A 54 -5.07 28.66 -3.02
CA VAL A 54 -5.38 27.48 -3.84
C VAL A 54 -6.90 27.40 -4.03
N LEU A 55 -7.35 27.41 -5.28
CA LEU A 55 -8.76 27.22 -5.60
C LEU A 55 -9.18 25.77 -5.40
N GLU A 56 -10.50 25.57 -5.27
CA GLU A 56 -11.05 24.23 -5.22
C GLU A 56 -10.71 23.44 -6.49
N PRO A 57 -10.27 22.17 -6.35
CA PRO A 57 -9.92 21.37 -7.51
C PRO A 57 -11.15 21.05 -8.35
N ASN A 58 -10.97 21.13 -9.68
CA ASN A 58 -11.97 20.72 -10.65
C ASN A 58 -12.46 19.28 -10.40
N ALA A 59 -13.74 19.01 -10.63
CA ALA A 59 -14.35 17.68 -10.55
C ALA A 59 -13.55 16.60 -11.31
N PHE A 60 -12.93 16.95 -12.44
CA PHE A 60 -12.05 16.04 -13.18
C PHE A 60 -10.84 15.59 -12.34
N ILE A 61 -10.17 16.52 -11.64
CA ILE A 61 -9.03 16.21 -10.77
C ILE A 61 -9.51 15.34 -9.60
N ALA A 62 -10.67 15.65 -9.01
CA ALA A 62 -11.24 14.85 -7.93
C ALA A 62 -11.49 13.39 -8.37
N VAL A 63 -12.03 13.16 -9.57
CA VAL A 63 -12.21 11.80 -10.12
C VAL A 63 -10.87 11.10 -10.33
N LEU A 64 -9.87 11.78 -10.90
CA LEU A 64 -8.54 11.21 -11.07
C LEU A 64 -7.91 10.81 -9.73
N VAL A 65 -8.04 11.65 -8.70
CA VAL A 65 -7.56 11.33 -7.34
C VAL A 65 -8.19 10.04 -6.83
N TYR A 66 -9.51 9.88 -6.94
CA TYR A 66 -10.16 8.65 -6.49
C TYR A 66 -9.72 7.42 -7.29
N ILE A 67 -9.52 7.55 -8.61
CA ILE A 67 -8.96 6.46 -9.42
C ILE A 67 -7.57 6.07 -8.93
N ALA A 68 -6.73 7.06 -8.61
CA ALA A 68 -5.37 6.82 -8.11
C ALA A 68 -5.35 6.19 -6.72
N LEU A 69 -6.19 6.67 -5.80
CA LEU A 69 -6.35 6.08 -4.47
C LEU A 69 -6.87 4.64 -4.56
N ALA A 70 -7.84 4.38 -5.43
CA ALA A 70 -8.34 3.04 -5.69
C ALA A 70 -7.25 2.14 -6.28
N PHE A 71 -6.49 2.63 -7.26
CA PHE A 71 -5.37 1.90 -7.87
C PHE A 71 -4.29 1.52 -6.85
N LEU A 72 -3.86 2.46 -5.99
CA LEU A 72 -2.88 2.19 -4.94
C LEU A 72 -3.42 1.17 -3.91
N THR A 73 -4.68 1.32 -3.50
CA THR A 73 -5.34 0.40 -2.55
C THR A 73 -5.45 -1.01 -3.13
N LEU A 74 -5.87 -1.15 -4.39
CA LEU A 74 -5.94 -2.44 -5.08
C LEU A 74 -4.55 -3.05 -5.30
N THR A 75 -3.53 -2.22 -5.51
CA THR A 75 -2.14 -2.68 -5.61
C THR A 75 -1.67 -3.28 -4.29
N VAL A 76 -2.02 -2.67 -3.15
CA VAL A 76 -1.75 -3.21 -1.82
C VAL A 76 -2.38 -4.60 -1.64
N VAL A 77 -3.66 -4.74 -1.97
CA VAL A 77 -4.37 -6.03 -1.93
C VAL A 77 -3.65 -7.07 -2.82
N SER A 78 -3.32 -6.67 -4.04
CA SER A 78 -2.66 -7.54 -5.01
C SER A 78 -1.28 -8.00 -4.56
N TYR A 79 -0.52 -7.12 -3.90
CA TYR A 79 0.79 -7.45 -3.35
C TYR A 79 0.68 -8.44 -2.19
N VAL A 80 -0.32 -8.30 -1.32
CA VAL A 80 -0.54 -9.24 -0.23
C VAL A 80 -1.00 -10.62 -0.73
N GLU A 81 -1.96 -10.69 -1.66
CA GLU A 81 -2.56 -11.96 -2.07
C GLU A 81 -1.78 -12.74 -3.15
N TYR A 82 -1.22 -12.07 -4.16
CA TYR A 82 -0.85 -12.75 -5.41
C TYR A 82 0.66 -12.85 -5.69
N LYS A 83 1.53 -12.12 -4.98
CA LYS A 83 2.99 -12.17 -5.22
C LYS A 83 3.64 -13.47 -4.71
N HIS A 84 4.10 -14.32 -5.64
CA HIS A 84 5.05 -15.44 -5.46
C HIS A 84 4.75 -16.44 -4.32
N LYS A 85 3.48 -16.74 -4.03
CA LYS A 85 3.03 -17.68 -2.98
C LYS A 85 3.32 -17.26 -1.53
N LYS A 86 4.00 -16.13 -1.28
CA LYS A 86 4.30 -15.62 0.08
C LYS A 86 3.81 -14.20 0.36
N GLY A 87 3.30 -13.48 -0.63
CA GLY A 87 2.83 -12.09 -0.49
C GLY A 87 3.99 -11.11 -0.27
N ASP A 88 3.84 -9.89 -0.79
CA ASP A 88 4.80 -8.80 -0.61
C ASP A 88 4.25 -7.76 0.38
N VAL A 89 4.24 -8.16 1.65
CA VAL A 89 3.72 -7.32 2.75
C VAL A 89 4.54 -6.05 2.93
N THR A 90 5.86 -6.12 2.70
CA THR A 90 6.75 -4.97 2.85
C THR A 90 6.45 -3.87 1.81
N SER A 91 6.20 -4.23 0.54
CA SER A 91 5.77 -3.27 -0.48
C SER A 91 4.41 -2.67 -0.14
N ALA A 92 3.47 -3.50 0.33
CA ALA A 92 2.14 -3.06 0.74
C ALA A 92 2.19 -2.03 1.89
N LEU A 93 3.05 -2.24 2.89
CA LEU A 93 3.22 -1.31 4.01
C LEU A 93 3.78 0.04 3.57
N VAL A 94 4.70 0.07 2.60
CA VAL A 94 5.23 1.33 2.06
C VAL A 94 4.15 2.14 1.35
N ILE A 95 3.31 1.48 0.54
CA ILE A 95 2.19 2.15 -0.11
C ILE A 95 1.18 2.65 0.94
N ALA A 96 0.88 1.83 1.96
CA ALA A 96 0.01 2.25 3.07
C ALA A 96 0.57 3.47 3.81
N PHE A 97 1.87 3.50 4.08
CA PHE A 97 2.54 4.68 4.64
C PHE A 97 2.43 5.91 3.73
N GLY A 98 2.62 5.74 2.42
CA GLY A 98 2.41 6.80 1.44
C GLY A 98 0.98 7.35 1.44
N LEU A 99 -0.04 6.49 1.60
CA LEU A 99 -1.44 6.92 1.71
C LEU A 99 -1.71 7.71 3.00
N TRP A 100 -1.08 7.32 4.13
CA TRP A 100 -1.13 8.12 5.36
C TRP A 100 -0.46 9.49 5.18
N ALA A 101 0.66 9.56 4.47
CA ALA A 101 1.32 10.83 4.17
C ALA A 101 0.45 11.74 3.29
N ILE A 102 -0.27 11.18 2.30
CA ILE A 102 -1.25 11.94 1.51
C ILE A 102 -2.37 12.45 2.42
N PHE A 103 -2.91 11.62 3.31
CA PHE A 103 -3.93 12.07 4.25
C PHE A 103 -3.46 13.24 5.12
N ASP A 104 -2.25 13.17 5.67
CA ASP A 104 -1.68 14.21 6.55
C ASP A 104 -1.45 15.55 5.83
N GLU A 105 -0.93 15.50 4.60
CA GLU A 105 -0.56 16.70 3.85
C GLU A 105 -1.76 17.37 3.16
N GLN A 106 -2.74 16.59 2.70
CA GLN A 106 -3.83 17.12 1.88
C GLN A 106 -4.87 17.88 2.73
N ARG A 107 -5.09 19.15 2.39
CA ARG A 107 -6.07 20.03 3.05
C ARG A 107 -7.43 20.08 2.39
N VAL A 108 -7.52 19.64 1.13
CA VAL A 108 -8.80 19.58 0.40
C VAL A 108 -9.65 18.43 0.97
N PRO A 109 -10.88 18.69 1.46
CA PRO A 109 -11.68 17.67 2.16
C PRO A 109 -11.90 16.39 1.36
N VAL A 110 -12.17 16.51 0.05
CA VAL A 110 -12.43 15.37 -0.84
C VAL A 110 -11.22 14.44 -0.91
N VAL A 111 -10.01 14.99 -1.02
CA VAL A 111 -8.77 14.22 -1.10
C VAL A 111 -8.38 13.70 0.29
N HIS A 112 -8.51 14.54 1.31
CA HIS A 112 -8.17 14.21 2.69
C HIS A 112 -8.96 12.99 3.18
N TRP A 113 -10.29 13.03 3.14
CA TRP A 113 -11.12 11.93 3.62
C TRP A 113 -11.03 10.68 2.72
N GLY A 114 -10.89 10.85 1.40
CA GLY A 114 -10.66 9.74 0.49
C GLY A 114 -9.34 9.01 0.79
N ALA A 115 -8.27 9.76 1.04
CA ALA A 115 -6.97 9.21 1.40
C ALA A 115 -7.00 8.49 2.76
N LEU A 116 -7.76 8.99 3.73
CA LEU A 116 -7.94 8.32 5.03
C LEU A 116 -8.54 6.91 4.85
N VAL A 117 -9.63 6.80 4.09
CA VAL A 117 -10.28 5.51 3.83
C VAL A 117 -9.31 4.55 3.15
N ALA A 118 -8.61 5.01 2.11
CA ALA A 118 -7.60 4.22 1.41
C ALA A 118 -6.45 3.77 2.33
N ALA A 119 -5.96 4.67 3.20
CA ALA A 119 -4.88 4.40 4.16
C ALA A 119 -5.29 3.36 5.21
N ILE A 120 -6.50 3.47 5.76
CA ILE A 120 -7.06 2.50 6.72
C ILE A 120 -7.16 1.12 6.07
N ILE A 121 -7.80 1.03 4.89
CA ILE A 121 -7.94 -0.25 4.18
C ILE A 121 -6.56 -0.86 3.90
N SER A 122 -5.64 -0.06 3.36
CA SER A 122 -4.29 -0.50 2.99
C SER A 122 -3.42 -0.89 4.19
N THR A 123 -3.74 -0.40 5.39
CA THR A 123 -3.04 -0.79 6.63
C THR A 123 -3.64 -2.05 7.25
N LEU A 124 -4.97 -2.13 7.31
CA LEU A 124 -5.67 -3.25 7.95
C LEU A 124 -5.64 -4.52 7.11
N TYR A 125 -5.66 -4.39 5.79
CA TYR A 125 -5.72 -5.55 4.90
C TYR A 125 -4.48 -6.45 5.01
N PRO A 126 -3.23 -5.94 4.96
CA PRO A 126 -2.04 -6.75 5.25
C PRO A 126 -1.97 -7.24 6.71
N ALA A 127 -2.57 -6.50 7.65
CA ALA A 127 -2.59 -6.83 9.07
C ALA A 127 -3.61 -7.94 9.42
N LYS A 128 -4.54 -8.27 8.51
CA LYS A 128 -5.61 -9.27 8.68
C LYS A 128 -5.17 -10.54 9.42
N PRO A 129 -4.12 -11.30 9.01
CA PRO A 129 -3.74 -12.53 9.72
C PRO A 129 -3.32 -12.30 11.17
N TYR A 130 -2.74 -11.14 11.50
CA TYR A 130 -2.32 -10.80 12.86
C TYR A 130 -3.50 -10.32 13.71
N VAL A 131 -4.38 -9.50 13.12
CA VAL A 131 -5.63 -9.04 13.74
C VAL A 131 -6.54 -10.24 14.04
N PHE A 132 -6.76 -11.13 13.09
CA PHE A 132 -7.55 -12.35 13.32
C PHE A 132 -6.92 -13.28 14.38
N LYS A 133 -5.59 -13.31 14.51
CA LYS A 133 -4.92 -14.07 15.57
C LYS A 133 -5.07 -13.41 16.95
N LEU A 134 -5.16 -12.09 17.00
CA LEU A 134 -5.31 -11.32 18.25
C LEU A 134 -6.77 -11.28 18.74
N PHE A 135 -7.74 -11.17 17.82
CA PHE A 135 -9.17 -11.18 18.12
C PHE A 135 -9.76 -12.61 18.12
N GLY A 136 -9.08 -13.59 17.51
CA GLY A 136 -9.45 -15.01 17.48
C GLY A 136 -8.74 -15.82 18.56
N ALA A 137 -8.98 -15.47 19.83
CA ALA A 137 -8.75 -16.42 20.90
C ALA A 137 -9.80 -17.54 20.81
N ARG A 138 -9.34 -18.75 20.49
CA ARG A 138 -10.01 -20.07 20.65
C ARG A 138 -11.16 -20.40 19.68
N THR A 139 -10.82 -20.88 18.49
CA THR A 139 -11.56 -22.05 17.94
C THR A 139 -10.90 -23.30 18.49
N THR A 140 -11.56 -23.84 19.50
CA THR A 140 -11.29 -25.05 20.27
C THR A 140 -11.03 -26.26 19.37
N GLU A 141 -9.98 -27.01 19.70
CA GLU A 141 -9.88 -28.48 19.60
C GLU A 141 -10.49 -29.16 18.36
N ALA A 142 -9.68 -29.33 17.31
CA ALA A 142 -9.78 -30.54 16.49
C ALA A 142 -8.85 -31.59 17.11
N ALA A 143 -9.36 -32.34 18.08
CA ALA A 143 -8.68 -33.50 18.65
C ALA A 143 -8.37 -34.54 17.55
N PRO A 144 -7.21 -35.22 17.59
CA PRO A 144 -6.97 -36.36 16.71
C PRO A 144 -7.89 -37.50 17.15
N LEU A 145 -8.87 -37.85 16.31
CA LEU A 145 -9.59 -39.12 16.46
C LEU A 145 -8.62 -40.24 16.07
N LEU A 146 -8.27 -41.02 17.09
CA LEU A 146 -7.67 -42.35 17.10
C LEU A 146 -7.63 -43.06 15.72
N GLY A 147 -6.41 -43.41 15.31
CA GLY A 147 -6.10 -44.54 14.44
C GLY A 147 -5.04 -45.39 15.13
#